data_AF-A0A6A6M2X2-F1
#
_entry.id   AF-A0A6A6M2X2-F1
#
_cell.length_a   1.000
_cell.length_b   1.000
_cell.length_c   1.000
_cell.angle_alpha   90.00
_cell.angle_beta   90.00
_cell.angle_gamma   90.00
#
_symmetry.space_group_name_H-M   'P 1'
#
loop_
_entity.id
_entity.type
_entity.pdbx_description
1 polymer ?
#
loop_
_entity_poly.entity_id
_entity_poly.type
_entity_poly.pdbx_seq_one_letter_code
_entity_poly.pdbx_strand_id
1 'polypeptide(L)'
;MDSAGVGMLELLQDEQRVMGGGVFNVESPLVMLVIVIKNNAVKSVVCNLLILPWYESPFRHQLDVGCVYVLKQMPLIHGMVDGLGSQILQRRQLYANPMSKLRMLMICRMAKPEEVLIVEDENGNIVRETMKDNDVLVQYKIMRETLIYLSHLDHEDTEKQVLVCVILGMLGQYPRFLRAHWKFLKTVVNKLFEFMHETHPGVQDMACDTFLKIVQKCKRKFVIVQVGESEPFLSELLSGLPTTVTDLEPHQIHTFYESVGHMIQAEPDPQKRDEYLQRLMDLPNHKWAEIIGQARQSVDFLKDQEVIRTVLNILQTNTSVASSLGTYFLSQISLIFLDMLNVYRMYSELISSSIAEGGPYASKTSYVKLLRSVKRETLKLIEAFLDKAEDQPQIGKQFVLPMMDPVLGDYARNLPDARESEVLSLFATIINKYKAAMIDDVPRIFEAVFQCTLEMITKNFEDHPEHRLKFFSLLRAIATHCFPALIRLSSQQLKLVMDSIIWAFRHTERNIAETGLNLLLEMLKNFQVESGALTEPLWDAATVPYPYPNNAIFVREYTIKLLGTSFPNMTASEDNKDLYAEEAAAQRERERQRMLSIPGLIAPNEIQDEMVDL
;
A
#
# COMPACT_ATOMS: atom_id res chain seq x y z
N MET A 1 22.83 -20.25 14.71
CA MET A 1 23.21 -19.48 13.50
C MET A 1 24.15 -20.25 12.55
N ASP A 2 24.95 -21.24 12.98
CA ASP A 2 25.95 -21.87 12.08
C ASP A 2 25.44 -22.92 11.08
N SER A 3 24.23 -23.50 11.25
CA SER A 3 23.70 -24.51 10.31
C SER A 3 22.96 -23.91 9.12
N ALA A 4 22.37 -22.72 9.27
CA ALA A 4 21.41 -22.18 8.32
C ALA A 4 22.07 -21.61 7.04
N GLY A 5 23.23 -20.96 7.15
CA GLY A 5 24.01 -20.46 6.01
C GLY A 5 24.75 -21.56 5.26
N VAL A 6 25.25 -22.57 5.99
CA VAL A 6 25.99 -23.71 5.42
C VAL A 6 25.07 -24.62 4.60
N GLY A 7 23.81 -24.81 5.00
CA GLY A 7 22.85 -25.63 4.24
C GLY A 7 22.51 -25.05 2.86
N MET A 8 22.43 -23.72 2.72
CA MET A 8 22.18 -23.07 1.43
C MET A 8 23.39 -23.21 0.47
N LEU A 9 24.59 -23.23 1.04
CA LEU A 9 25.86 -23.46 0.34
C LEU A 9 25.99 -24.91 -0.17
N GLU A 10 25.65 -25.90 0.65
CA GLU A 10 25.70 -27.33 0.27
C GLU A 10 24.64 -27.70 -0.78
N LEU A 11 23.42 -27.17 -0.67
CA LEU A 11 22.33 -27.41 -1.61
C LEU A 11 22.60 -26.87 -3.03
N LEU A 12 23.36 -25.77 -3.13
CA LEU A 12 23.75 -25.19 -4.42
C LEU A 12 24.92 -25.92 -5.10
N GLN A 13 25.70 -26.69 -4.34
CA GLN A 13 26.72 -27.59 -4.88
C GLN A 13 26.12 -28.84 -5.51
N ASP A 14 25.02 -29.38 -4.95
CA ASP A 14 24.33 -30.56 -5.50
C ASP A 14 23.54 -30.27 -6.78
N GLU A 15 22.91 -29.08 -6.91
CA GLU A 15 22.24 -28.68 -8.16
C GLU A 15 23.22 -28.50 -9.34
N GLN A 16 24.47 -28.12 -9.06
CA GLN A 16 25.50 -27.99 -10.09
C GLN A 16 25.99 -29.32 -10.65
N ARG A 17 25.86 -30.42 -9.89
CA ARG A 17 26.08 -31.78 -10.42
C ARG A 17 24.99 -32.19 -11.41
N VAL A 18 23.77 -31.69 -11.21
CA VAL A 18 22.60 -32.01 -12.06
C VAL A 18 22.57 -31.16 -13.34
N MET A 19 23.11 -29.95 -13.31
CA MET A 19 23.07 -28.97 -14.42
C MET A 19 24.16 -29.15 -15.52
N GLY A 20 24.81 -30.31 -15.59
CA GLY A 20 25.58 -30.81 -16.73
C GLY A 20 26.47 -29.81 -17.48
N GLY A 21 27.73 -29.67 -17.05
CA GLY A 21 28.94 -29.52 -17.90
C GLY A 21 28.99 -28.54 -19.09
N GLY A 22 28.03 -27.63 -19.26
CA GLY A 22 28.03 -26.62 -20.33
C GLY A 22 28.88 -25.42 -19.95
N VAL A 23 29.72 -24.95 -20.87
CA VAL A 23 30.52 -23.73 -20.73
C VAL A 23 29.57 -22.54 -20.49
N PHE A 24 29.52 -22.05 -19.26
CA PHE A 24 28.71 -20.90 -18.88
C PHE A 24 29.39 -19.59 -19.33
N ASN A 25 28.62 -18.72 -19.97
CA ASN A 25 29.04 -17.37 -20.32
C ASN A 25 29.16 -16.52 -19.04
N VAL A 26 30.35 -15.99 -18.75
CA VAL A 26 30.77 -15.45 -17.44
C VAL A 26 30.10 -14.10 -17.09
N GLU A 27 29.35 -13.51 -18.04
CA GLU A 27 28.68 -12.21 -17.89
C GLU A 27 27.26 -12.29 -17.32
N SER A 28 26.75 -13.49 -16.98
CA SER A 28 25.42 -13.64 -16.38
C SER A 28 25.45 -13.36 -14.86
N PRO A 29 24.60 -12.46 -14.32
CA PRO A 29 24.46 -12.24 -12.87
C PRO A 29 24.15 -13.50 -12.06
N LEU A 30 23.67 -14.55 -12.72
CA LEU A 30 23.37 -15.87 -12.15
C LEU A 30 24.61 -16.74 -11.99
N VAL A 31 25.60 -16.59 -12.88
CA VAL A 31 26.92 -17.23 -12.73
C VAL A 31 27.66 -16.60 -11.55
N MET A 32 27.48 -15.30 -11.30
CA MET A 32 27.96 -14.67 -10.08
C MET A 32 27.25 -15.12 -8.82
N LEU A 33 25.92 -15.28 -8.85
CA LEU A 33 25.18 -15.84 -7.71
C LEU A 33 25.71 -17.24 -7.35
N VAL A 34 25.99 -18.08 -8.35
CA VAL A 34 26.57 -19.41 -8.16
C VAL A 34 28.04 -19.34 -7.72
N ILE A 35 28.86 -18.39 -8.22
CA ILE A 35 30.29 -18.22 -7.84
C ILE A 35 30.45 -17.63 -6.43
N VAL A 36 29.62 -16.65 -6.05
CA VAL A 36 29.57 -16.04 -4.71
C VAL A 36 29.21 -17.08 -3.66
N ILE A 37 28.40 -18.06 -4.03
CA ILE A 37 28.02 -19.16 -3.16
C ILE A 37 29.07 -20.29 -3.24
N LYS A 38 29.69 -20.60 -4.39
CA LYS A 38 30.60 -21.76 -4.50
C LYS A 38 31.95 -21.61 -3.79
N ASN A 39 32.50 -20.41 -3.70
CA ASN A 39 33.86 -20.20 -3.23
C ASN A 39 33.85 -19.22 -2.07
N ASN A 40 34.27 -19.66 -0.88
CA ASN A 40 34.73 -18.84 0.25
C ASN A 40 35.83 -17.79 -0.11
N ALA A 41 36.04 -17.50 -1.40
CA ALA A 41 36.72 -16.35 -1.95
C ALA A 41 35.82 -15.10 -1.90
N VAL A 42 35.35 -14.75 -0.70
CA VAL A 42 34.65 -13.49 -0.41
C VAL A 42 35.53 -12.26 -0.69
N LYS A 43 36.86 -12.43 -0.83
CA LYS A 43 37.78 -11.29 -0.99
C LYS A 43 37.72 -10.56 -2.34
N SER A 44 37.32 -11.21 -3.44
CA SER A 44 37.52 -10.62 -4.78
C SER A 44 36.23 -10.35 -5.56
N VAL A 45 35.17 -11.13 -5.41
CA VAL A 45 33.99 -11.00 -6.29
C VAL A 45 32.94 -10.07 -5.69
N VAL A 46 32.73 -10.11 -4.37
CA VAL A 46 31.93 -9.09 -3.66
C VAL A 46 32.62 -7.72 -3.72
N CYS A 47 33.96 -7.69 -3.67
CA CYS A 47 34.79 -6.52 -3.96
C CYS A 47 34.67 -6.01 -5.42
N ASN A 48 34.40 -6.89 -6.39
CA ASN A 48 34.39 -6.50 -7.80
C ASN A 48 33.01 -6.18 -8.38
N LEU A 49 31.91 -6.46 -7.67
CA LEU A 49 30.56 -6.26 -8.21
C LEU A 49 29.67 -5.33 -7.44
N LEU A 50 29.88 -5.23 -6.12
CA LEU A 50 29.24 -4.21 -5.32
C LEU A 50 30.23 -3.12 -4.91
N ILE A 51 31.54 -3.33 -5.02
CA ILE A 51 32.57 -2.37 -4.59
C ILE A 51 33.38 -1.78 -5.77
N LEU A 52 33.44 -2.34 -6.98
CA LEU A 52 34.19 -1.67 -8.07
C LEU A 52 33.54 -0.38 -8.60
N PRO A 53 32.20 -0.21 -8.65
CA PRO A 53 31.62 1.12 -8.81
C PRO A 53 31.91 2.04 -7.60
N TRP A 54 32.37 1.49 -6.47
CA TRP A 54 32.77 2.21 -5.27
C TRP A 54 34.30 2.47 -5.18
N TYR A 55 35.10 1.89 -6.07
CA TYR A 55 36.57 2.00 -6.04
C TYR A 55 37.16 2.66 -7.30
N GLU A 56 36.40 2.75 -8.40
CA GLU A 56 36.84 3.40 -9.64
C GLU A 56 36.02 4.65 -9.97
N SER A 57 36.36 5.76 -9.29
CA SER A 57 36.13 7.13 -9.76
C SER A 57 37.44 7.93 -9.61
N PRO A 58 37.82 8.77 -10.59
CA PRO A 58 39.17 9.27 -10.74
C PRO A 58 39.46 10.47 -9.82
N PHE A 59 39.64 10.21 -8.53
CA PHE A 59 40.21 11.19 -7.59
C PHE A 59 41.44 10.58 -6.90
N ARG A 60 42.51 10.41 -7.69
CA ARG A 60 43.83 10.02 -7.20
C ARG A 60 44.68 11.19 -6.69
N HIS A 61 44.09 12.37 -6.52
CA HIS A 61 44.74 13.53 -5.92
C HIS A 61 43.74 14.25 -5.02
N GLN A 62 44.07 14.37 -3.73
CA GLN A 62 43.32 15.02 -2.63
C GLN A 62 42.45 14.10 -1.76
N LEU A 63 43.10 13.19 -1.03
CA LEU A 63 42.70 12.86 0.34
C LEU A 63 43.95 12.89 1.20
N ASP A 64 43.96 13.83 2.15
CA ASP A 64 45.07 14.19 3.01
C ASP A 64 45.64 13.01 3.79
N VAL A 65 46.96 13.01 3.88
CA VAL A 65 47.88 12.08 4.56
C VAL A 65 47.71 12.10 6.10
N GLY A 66 46.62 12.65 6.64
CA GLY A 66 46.45 12.93 8.07
C GLY A 66 45.83 11.82 8.93
N CYS A 67 44.87 11.02 8.42
CA CYS A 67 44.12 10.09 9.28
C CYS A 67 44.74 8.69 9.43
N VAL A 68 45.68 8.29 8.56
CA VAL A 68 46.33 6.97 8.63
C VAL A 68 47.42 6.91 9.70
N TYR A 69 47.90 8.05 10.21
CA TYR A 69 48.97 8.10 11.21
C TYR A 69 48.51 8.09 12.66
N VAL A 70 47.22 8.34 12.96
CA VAL A 70 46.78 8.46 14.37
C VAL A 70 46.43 7.11 15.02
N LEU A 71 46.14 6.06 14.25
CA LEU A 71 45.82 4.72 14.80
C LEU A 71 46.94 3.68 14.65
N LYS A 72 48.04 4.01 13.96
CA LYS A 72 49.19 3.09 13.77
C LYS A 72 50.42 3.40 14.65
N GLN A 73 50.32 4.37 15.55
CA GLN A 73 51.32 4.61 16.60
C GLN A 73 50.65 4.67 17.97
N MET A 74 50.29 3.50 18.50
CA MET A 74 50.45 3.28 19.94
C MET A 74 51.68 2.40 20.12
N PRO A 75 52.77 2.92 20.72
CA PRO A 75 53.88 2.08 21.14
C PRO A 75 53.35 1.04 22.14
N LEU A 76 53.85 -0.18 22.03
CA LEU A 76 53.77 -1.19 23.08
C LEU A 76 54.38 -0.60 24.37
N ILE A 77 53.55 0.04 25.21
CA ILE A 77 53.93 0.38 26.58
C ILE A 77 53.72 -0.88 27.41
N HIS A 78 54.83 -1.58 27.66
CA HIS A 78 54.95 -2.52 28.77
C HIS A 78 54.70 -1.73 30.07
N GLY A 79 53.56 -1.92 30.72
CA GLY A 79 53.31 -1.40 32.08
C GLY A 79 51.84 -1.12 32.42
N MET A 80 51.22 -2.05 33.16
CA MET A 80 50.13 -1.85 34.14
C MET A 80 48.96 -0.91 33.77
N VAL A 81 47.86 -1.42 33.19
CA VAL A 81 46.47 -0.95 33.47
C VAL A 81 45.44 -2.07 33.16
N ASP A 82 45.15 -2.97 34.10
CA ASP A 82 44.17 -4.08 33.95
C ASP A 82 42.67 -3.66 33.99
N GLY A 83 42.35 -2.36 33.99
CA GLY A 83 40.97 -1.87 34.18
C GLY A 83 40.20 -1.46 32.91
N LEU A 84 40.89 -0.90 31.91
CA LEU A 84 40.21 -0.24 30.78
C LEU A 84 39.71 -1.23 29.71
N GLY A 85 40.46 -2.31 29.48
CA GLY A 85 40.06 -3.38 28.56
C GLY A 85 38.80 -4.11 29.02
N SER A 86 38.65 -4.33 30.33
CA SER A 86 37.48 -4.99 30.94
C SER A 86 36.19 -4.19 30.74
N GLN A 87 36.24 -2.86 30.91
CA GLN A 87 35.09 -1.97 30.69
C GLN A 87 34.66 -1.91 29.21
N ILE A 88 35.61 -1.94 28.27
CA ILE A 88 35.32 -1.95 26.82
C ILE A 88 34.66 -3.27 26.41
N LEU A 89 35.14 -4.40 26.93
CA LEU A 89 34.53 -5.72 26.73
C LEU A 89 33.10 -5.79 27.30
N GLN A 90 32.88 -5.25 28.50
CA GLN A 90 31.56 -5.21 29.15
C GLN A 90 30.55 -4.36 28.36
N ARG A 91 31.00 -3.22 27.83
CA ARG A 91 30.17 -2.38 26.95
C ARG A 91 29.84 -3.08 25.63
N ARG A 92 30.81 -3.76 25.00
CA ARG A 92 30.56 -4.53 23.76
C ARG A 92 29.53 -5.63 23.97
N GLN A 93 29.57 -6.35 25.09
CA GLN A 93 28.58 -7.37 25.41
C GLN A 93 27.17 -6.78 25.64
N LEU A 94 27.07 -5.65 26.35
CA LEU A 94 25.79 -4.97 26.57
C LEU A 94 25.11 -4.55 25.26
N TYR A 95 25.89 -4.07 24.29
CA TYR A 95 25.39 -3.57 23.01
C TYR A 95 25.39 -4.60 21.88
N ALA A 96 25.81 -5.86 22.11
CA ALA A 96 25.93 -6.86 21.06
C ALA A 96 24.61 -7.06 20.27
N ASN A 97 23.50 -7.29 20.98
CA ASN A 97 22.18 -7.46 20.37
C ASN A 97 21.66 -6.18 19.69
N PRO A 98 21.62 -5.00 20.35
CA PRO A 98 21.22 -3.75 19.69
C PRO A 98 22.05 -3.40 18.45
N MET A 99 23.37 -3.63 18.47
CA MET A 99 24.26 -3.32 17.36
C MET A 99 24.04 -4.28 16.18
N SER A 100 23.74 -5.55 16.44
CA SER A 100 23.36 -6.52 15.42
C SER A 100 22.04 -6.13 14.73
N LYS A 101 21.02 -5.69 15.50
CA LYS A 101 19.77 -5.14 14.93
C LYS A 101 20.02 -3.87 14.12
N LEU A 102 20.91 -2.99 14.59
CA LEU A 102 21.25 -1.76 13.90
C LEU A 102 21.98 -2.02 12.57
N ARG A 103 22.89 -3.02 12.52
CA ARG A 103 23.52 -3.48 11.26
C ARG A 103 22.46 -3.88 10.25
N MET A 104 21.55 -4.76 10.66
CA MET A 104 20.47 -5.25 9.81
C MET A 104 19.63 -4.11 9.26
N LEU A 105 19.24 -3.16 10.12
CA LEU A 105 18.49 -1.97 9.71
C LEU A 105 19.26 -1.12 8.70
N MET A 106 20.54 -0.85 8.96
CA MET A 106 21.41 -0.06 8.06
C MET A 106 21.56 -0.73 6.70
N ILE A 107 21.67 -2.06 6.65
CA ILE A 107 21.77 -2.83 5.41
C ILE A 107 20.45 -2.78 4.63
N CYS A 108 19.31 -3.04 5.29
CA CYS A 108 18.02 -3.17 4.62
C CYS A 108 17.40 -1.85 4.19
N ARG A 109 17.77 -0.73 4.82
CA ARG A 109 17.25 0.60 4.52
C ARG A 109 18.27 1.49 3.83
N MET A 110 19.43 0.94 3.44
CA MET A 110 20.52 1.69 2.85
C MET A 110 20.01 2.54 1.68
N ALA A 111 20.21 3.86 1.78
CA ALA A 111 19.89 4.77 0.68
C ALA A 111 20.74 4.42 -0.55
N LYS A 112 20.21 4.66 -1.75
CA LYS A 112 20.94 4.38 -3.00
C LYS A 112 22.14 5.34 -3.13
N PRO A 113 23.29 4.86 -3.64
CA PRO A 113 24.42 5.74 -4.00
C PRO A 113 24.08 6.63 -5.21
N GLU A 114 24.92 7.63 -5.49
CA GLU A 114 24.78 8.54 -6.65
C GLU A 114 24.65 7.75 -7.97
N GLU A 115 23.62 8.04 -8.75
CA GLU A 115 23.52 7.61 -10.16
C GLU A 115 24.12 8.70 -11.04
N VAL A 116 25.07 8.34 -11.91
CA VAL A 116 25.67 9.25 -12.90
C VAL A 116 24.78 9.22 -14.13
N LEU A 117 24.11 10.34 -14.43
CA LEU A 117 23.38 10.49 -15.68
C LEU A 117 24.35 10.92 -16.77
N ILE A 118 24.27 10.25 -17.92
CA ILE A 118 24.98 10.67 -19.13
C ILE A 118 24.00 11.56 -19.88
N VAL A 119 24.28 12.86 -19.91
CA VAL A 119 23.45 13.90 -20.53
C VAL A 119 24.24 14.49 -21.68
N GLU A 120 23.59 14.72 -22.81
CA GLU A 120 24.20 15.44 -23.92
C GLU A 120 24.10 16.94 -23.63
N ASP A 121 25.22 17.67 -23.57
CA ASP A 121 25.20 19.13 -23.39
C ASP A 121 24.63 19.84 -24.63
N GLU A 122 24.34 21.13 -24.48
CA GLU A 122 23.84 22.00 -25.56
C GLU A 122 24.76 22.05 -26.79
N ASN A 123 25.99 21.53 -26.70
CA ASN A 123 26.96 21.45 -27.78
C ASN A 123 27.07 20.05 -28.40
N GLY A 124 26.21 19.10 -28.01
CA GLY A 124 26.23 17.72 -28.51
C GLY A 124 27.31 16.83 -27.88
N ASN A 125 27.92 17.23 -26.76
CA ASN A 125 28.90 16.41 -26.07
C ASN A 125 28.26 15.60 -24.96
N ILE A 126 28.65 14.34 -24.87
CA ILE A 126 28.24 13.43 -23.82
C ILE A 126 28.94 13.80 -22.50
N VAL A 127 28.26 14.51 -21.60
CA VAL A 127 28.75 14.87 -20.26
C VAL A 127 28.09 14.02 -19.17
N ARG A 128 28.87 13.70 -18.15
CA ARG A 128 28.39 13.01 -16.95
C ARG A 128 27.87 14.06 -15.96
N GLU A 129 26.56 14.13 -15.79
CA GLU A 129 25.94 15.02 -14.82
C GLU A 129 25.52 14.22 -13.57
N THR A 130 26.12 14.55 -12.44
CA THR A 130 25.75 13.99 -11.13
C THR A 130 24.56 14.77 -10.58
N MET A 131 23.43 14.08 -10.35
CA MET A 131 22.29 14.71 -9.67
C MET A 131 22.70 15.20 -8.27
N LYS A 132 22.50 16.49 -8.00
CA LYS A 132 22.79 17.13 -6.71
C LYS A 132 21.62 17.00 -5.74
N ASP A 133 21.06 15.81 -5.55
CA ASP A 133 20.07 15.62 -4.48
C ASP A 133 20.79 15.50 -3.13
N ASN A 134 20.97 16.64 -2.46
CA ASN A 134 21.88 16.79 -1.32
C ASN A 134 21.41 15.96 -0.11
N ASP A 135 20.11 15.82 0.11
CA ASP A 135 19.57 15.14 1.29
C ASP A 135 19.71 13.62 1.21
N VAL A 136 19.43 13.02 0.05
CA VAL A 136 19.60 11.57 -0.20
C VAL A 136 21.09 11.21 -0.12
N LEU A 137 21.95 12.08 -0.66
CA LEU A 137 23.39 11.89 -0.62
C LEU A 137 23.96 11.97 0.80
N VAL A 138 23.51 12.96 1.60
CA VAL A 138 23.90 13.09 3.00
C VAL A 138 23.41 11.88 3.81
N GLN A 139 22.16 11.45 3.58
CA GLN A 139 21.62 10.25 4.21
C GLN A 139 22.46 9.01 3.89
N TYR A 140 22.76 8.77 2.61
CA TYR A 140 23.63 7.67 2.19
C TYR A 140 25.01 7.73 2.86
N LYS A 141 25.64 8.91 2.91
CA LYS A 141 26.96 9.09 3.56
C LYS A 141 26.92 8.71 5.05
N ILE A 142 25.91 9.16 5.79
CA ILE A 142 25.72 8.86 7.21
C ILE A 142 25.48 7.35 7.41
N MET A 143 24.62 6.75 6.59
CA MET A 143 24.32 5.31 6.68
C MET A 143 25.55 4.46 6.35
N ARG A 144 26.32 4.84 5.32
CA ARG A 144 27.58 4.20 4.93
C ARG A 144 28.58 4.25 6.07
N GLU A 145 28.79 5.42 6.65
CA GLU A 145 29.75 5.61 7.74
C GLU A 145 29.34 4.81 8.99
N THR A 146 28.05 4.82 9.33
CA THR A 146 27.51 4.01 10.42
C THR A 146 27.74 2.53 10.19
N LEU A 147 27.46 2.02 8.98
CA LEU A 147 27.68 0.61 8.65
C LEU A 147 29.17 0.23 8.67
N ILE A 148 30.06 1.13 8.24
CA ILE A 148 31.51 0.95 8.35
C ILE A 148 31.91 0.78 9.83
N TYR A 149 31.43 1.64 10.72
CA TYR A 149 31.72 1.50 12.16
C TYR A 149 31.19 0.18 12.73
N LEU A 150 29.96 -0.20 12.38
CA LEU A 150 29.36 -1.45 12.85
C LEU A 150 30.09 -2.70 12.32
N SER A 151 30.64 -2.63 11.11
CA SER A 151 31.46 -3.67 10.50
C SER A 151 32.80 -3.85 11.21
N HIS A 152 33.41 -2.76 11.68
CA HIS A 152 34.62 -2.85 12.49
C HIS A 152 34.35 -3.42 13.90
N LEU A 153 33.11 -3.29 14.40
CA LEU A 153 32.72 -3.86 15.69
C LEU A 153 32.49 -5.36 15.62
N ASP A 154 31.90 -5.86 14.53
CA ASP A 154 31.66 -7.29 14.28
C ASP A 154 31.54 -7.55 12.77
N HIS A 155 32.66 -7.94 12.16
CA HIS A 155 32.73 -8.19 10.72
C HIS A 155 31.93 -9.42 10.31
N GLU A 156 31.96 -10.50 11.11
CA GLU A 156 31.30 -11.76 10.78
C GLU A 156 29.78 -11.62 10.79
N ASP A 157 29.23 -10.93 11.79
CA ASP A 157 27.79 -10.64 11.83
C ASP A 157 27.38 -9.73 10.67
N THR A 158 28.15 -8.68 10.37
CA THR A 158 27.85 -7.82 9.21
C THR A 158 27.90 -8.62 7.90
N GLU A 159 28.90 -9.48 7.71
CA GLU A 159 29.03 -10.29 6.49
C GLU A 159 27.84 -11.24 6.31
N LYS A 160 27.46 -11.95 7.38
CA LYS A 160 26.28 -12.83 7.40
C LYS A 160 25.01 -12.06 7.07
N GLN A 161 24.80 -10.90 7.69
CA GLN A 161 23.60 -10.08 7.46
C GLN A 161 23.57 -9.46 6.06
N VAL A 162 24.70 -8.96 5.55
CA VAL A 162 24.81 -8.44 4.17
C VAL A 162 24.53 -9.55 3.18
N LEU A 163 25.08 -10.75 3.38
CA LEU A 163 24.84 -11.89 2.49
C LEU A 163 23.36 -12.27 2.44
N VAL A 164 22.70 -12.38 3.60
CA VAL A 164 21.27 -12.66 3.69
C VAL A 164 20.45 -11.57 2.99
N CYS A 165 20.74 -10.30 3.25
CA CYS A 165 20.02 -9.17 2.65
C CYS A 165 20.24 -9.06 1.14
N VAL A 166 21.46 -9.31 0.67
CA VAL A 166 21.81 -9.31 -0.76
C VAL A 166 21.12 -10.49 -1.45
N ILE A 167 21.12 -11.68 -0.86
CA ILE A 167 20.40 -12.84 -1.41
C ILE A 167 18.90 -12.54 -1.48
N LEU A 168 18.27 -12.09 -0.39
CA LEU A 168 16.84 -11.77 -0.36
C LEU A 168 16.47 -10.63 -1.35
N GLY A 169 17.31 -9.59 -1.41
CA GLY A 169 17.15 -8.45 -2.30
C GLY A 169 17.30 -8.82 -3.78
N MET A 170 18.26 -9.69 -4.11
CA MET A 170 18.47 -10.20 -5.47
C MET A 170 17.34 -11.16 -5.87
N LEU A 171 16.92 -12.08 -4.99
CA LEU A 171 15.86 -13.04 -5.28
C LEU A 171 14.52 -12.36 -5.63
N GLY A 172 14.19 -11.24 -4.98
CA GLY A 172 13.03 -10.43 -5.35
C GLY A 172 13.13 -9.73 -6.71
N GLN A 173 14.36 -9.50 -7.20
CA GLN A 173 14.63 -8.73 -8.43
C GLN A 173 14.76 -9.60 -9.70
N TYR A 174 14.97 -10.92 -9.58
CA TYR A 174 15.12 -11.84 -10.74
C TYR A 174 13.96 -12.86 -10.91
N PRO A 175 12.70 -12.41 -11.06
CA PRO A 175 11.56 -13.32 -11.18
C PRO A 175 11.58 -14.16 -12.48
N ARG A 176 12.32 -13.75 -13.51
CA ARG A 176 12.50 -14.57 -14.72
C ARG A 176 13.31 -15.83 -14.44
N PHE A 177 14.41 -15.70 -13.67
CA PHE A 177 15.25 -16.82 -13.27
C PHE A 177 14.50 -17.78 -12.35
N LEU A 178 13.84 -17.25 -11.31
CA LEU A 178 13.05 -18.06 -10.39
C LEU A 178 11.97 -18.88 -11.10
N ARG A 179 11.33 -18.32 -12.14
CA ARG A 179 10.35 -19.05 -12.95
C ARG A 179 10.97 -20.15 -13.82
N ALA A 180 12.23 -20.03 -14.21
CA ALA A 180 12.92 -21.02 -15.03
C ALA A 180 13.47 -22.21 -14.20
N HIS A 181 13.78 -22.00 -12.91
CA HIS A 181 14.44 -23.00 -12.06
C HIS A 181 13.59 -23.33 -10.83
N TRP A 182 12.69 -24.32 -10.97
CA TRP A 182 11.75 -24.71 -9.91
C TRP A 182 12.44 -25.16 -8.62
N LYS A 183 13.42 -26.07 -8.71
CA LYS A 183 14.12 -26.60 -7.54
C LYS A 183 14.75 -25.48 -6.71
N PHE A 184 15.45 -24.56 -7.37
CA PHE A 184 15.98 -23.36 -6.73
C PHE A 184 14.88 -22.50 -6.08
N LEU A 185 13.75 -22.26 -6.77
CA LEU A 185 12.61 -21.53 -6.21
C LEU A 185 12.04 -22.22 -4.96
N LYS A 186 11.84 -23.55 -4.99
CA LYS A 186 11.35 -24.33 -3.85
C LYS A 186 12.32 -24.25 -2.67
N THR A 187 13.62 -24.39 -2.92
CA THR A 187 14.67 -24.24 -1.89
C THR A 187 14.66 -22.85 -1.25
N VAL A 188 14.56 -21.80 -2.07
CA VAL A 188 14.46 -20.42 -1.59
C VAL A 188 13.25 -20.24 -0.68
N VAL A 189 12.07 -20.71 -1.11
CA VAL A 189 10.84 -20.57 -0.32
C VAL A 189 10.91 -21.35 0.98
N ASN A 190 11.43 -22.58 0.97
CA ASN A 190 11.63 -23.35 2.19
C ASN A 190 12.60 -22.64 3.16
N LYS A 191 13.63 -21.98 2.64
CA LYS A 191 14.52 -21.17 3.47
C LYS A 191 13.82 -19.95 4.07
N LEU A 192 12.92 -19.31 3.33
CA LEU A 192 12.10 -18.23 3.88
C LEU A 192 11.22 -18.73 5.03
N PHE A 193 10.67 -19.94 4.94
CA PHE A 193 9.90 -20.53 6.04
C PHE A 193 10.79 -20.84 7.24
N GLU A 194 12.03 -21.30 7.06
CA GLU A 194 12.98 -21.39 8.18
C GLU A 194 13.26 -20.03 8.82
N PHE A 195 13.40 -18.96 8.02
CA PHE A 195 13.60 -17.61 8.52
C PHE A 195 12.36 -17.02 9.23
N MET A 196 11.15 -17.52 8.94
CA MET A 196 9.94 -17.18 9.69
C MET A 196 9.96 -17.72 11.13
N HIS A 197 10.83 -18.70 11.43
CA HIS A 197 11.08 -19.21 12.78
C HIS A 197 12.32 -18.60 13.45
N GLU A 198 12.98 -17.65 12.79
CA GLU A 198 14.18 -17.01 13.36
C GLU A 198 13.81 -15.96 14.40
N THR A 199 14.46 -16.01 15.55
CA THR A 199 14.19 -15.12 16.69
C THR A 199 14.83 -13.73 16.54
N HIS A 200 15.68 -13.56 15.52
CA HIS A 200 16.32 -12.28 15.26
C HIS A 200 15.30 -11.26 14.73
N PRO A 201 15.16 -10.09 15.39
CA PRO A 201 14.16 -9.10 14.98
C PRO A 201 14.41 -8.58 13.57
N GLY A 202 13.30 -8.40 12.84
CA GLY A 202 13.30 -7.97 11.45
C GLY A 202 13.56 -9.07 10.43
N VAL A 203 14.10 -10.23 10.83
CA VAL A 203 14.32 -11.35 9.88
C VAL A 203 13.00 -11.94 9.43
N GLN A 204 12.05 -12.14 10.34
CA GLN A 204 10.71 -12.63 10.02
C GLN A 204 9.94 -11.66 9.10
N ASP A 205 10.04 -10.34 9.35
CA ASP A 205 9.44 -9.31 8.49
C ASP A 205 10.00 -9.39 7.07
N MET A 206 11.34 -9.46 6.95
CA MET A 206 12.01 -9.60 5.65
C MET A 206 11.65 -10.90 4.95
N ALA A 207 11.49 -12.00 5.69
CA ALA A 207 11.08 -13.27 5.14
C ALA A 207 9.66 -13.19 4.57
N CYS A 208 8.71 -12.62 5.31
CA CYS A 208 7.33 -12.43 4.86
C CYS A 208 7.23 -11.48 3.66
N ASP A 209 7.92 -10.35 3.68
CA ASP A 209 7.94 -9.38 2.58
C ASP A 209 8.59 -9.96 1.31
N THR A 210 9.68 -10.71 1.48
CA THR A 210 10.36 -11.37 0.36
C THR A 210 9.49 -12.47 -0.22
N PHE A 211 8.83 -13.24 0.64
CA PHE A 211 7.86 -14.26 0.23
C PHE A 211 6.74 -13.63 -0.60
N LEU A 212 6.10 -12.55 -0.11
CA LEU A 212 5.07 -11.83 -0.85
C LEU A 212 5.54 -11.38 -2.24
N LYS A 213 6.74 -10.77 -2.33
CA LYS A 213 7.32 -10.33 -3.60
C LYS A 213 7.56 -11.49 -4.57
N ILE A 214 8.10 -12.61 -4.09
CA ILE A 214 8.32 -13.81 -4.91
C ILE A 214 6.98 -14.33 -5.42
N VAL A 215 5.99 -14.44 -4.55
CA VAL A 215 4.67 -14.97 -4.90
C VAL A 215 3.96 -14.08 -5.91
N GLN A 216 3.96 -12.76 -5.72
CA GLN A 216 3.35 -11.83 -6.68
C GLN A 216 3.91 -11.99 -8.10
N LYS A 217 5.20 -12.35 -8.24
CA LYS A 217 5.86 -12.55 -9.54
C LYS A 217 5.85 -14.00 -10.05
N CYS A 218 5.71 -14.98 -9.17
CA CYS A 218 5.87 -16.41 -9.47
C CYS A 218 4.63 -17.28 -9.17
N LYS A 219 3.50 -16.70 -8.73
CA LYS A 219 2.28 -17.39 -8.25
C LYS A 219 1.86 -18.64 -9.02
N ARG A 220 1.89 -18.59 -10.36
CA ARG A 220 1.53 -19.73 -11.23
C ARG A 220 2.37 -20.99 -11.01
N LYS A 221 3.63 -20.84 -10.55
CA LYS A 221 4.52 -21.98 -10.30
C LYS A 221 4.11 -22.79 -9.07
N PHE A 222 3.42 -22.17 -8.12
CA PHE A 222 3.01 -22.84 -6.88
C PHE A 222 1.73 -23.67 -7.00
N VAL A 223 0.89 -23.38 -8.00
CA VAL A 223 -0.40 -24.05 -8.23
C VAL A 223 -0.33 -25.18 -9.26
N ILE A 224 0.71 -25.24 -10.09
CA ILE A 224 0.94 -26.36 -11.02
C ILE A 224 1.86 -27.41 -10.38
N VAL A 225 1.64 -28.68 -10.72
CA VAL A 225 2.57 -29.76 -10.36
C VAL A 225 3.86 -29.56 -11.14
N GLN A 226 4.98 -29.52 -10.43
CA GLN A 226 6.31 -29.28 -11.00
C GLN A 226 7.02 -30.59 -11.27
N VAL A 227 8.03 -30.56 -12.14
CA VAL A 227 8.78 -31.77 -12.52
C VAL A 227 9.49 -32.36 -11.29
N GLY A 228 9.18 -33.61 -10.97
CA GLY A 228 9.73 -34.31 -9.81
C GLY A 228 8.93 -34.17 -8.52
N GLU A 229 7.81 -33.45 -8.53
CA GLU A 229 6.89 -33.33 -7.38
C GLU A 229 5.63 -34.17 -7.60
N SER A 230 5.00 -34.64 -6.52
CA SER A 230 3.76 -35.41 -6.56
C SER A 230 2.49 -34.55 -6.57
N GLU A 231 2.56 -33.35 -5.99
CA GLU A 231 1.44 -32.42 -5.88
C GLU A 231 1.91 -30.96 -6.04
N PRO A 232 0.99 -29.99 -6.24
CA PRO A 232 1.35 -28.58 -6.25
C PRO A 232 1.89 -28.13 -4.89
N PHE A 233 2.92 -27.28 -4.89
CA PHE A 233 3.51 -26.77 -3.65
C PHE A 233 2.51 -26.03 -2.75
N LEU A 234 1.49 -25.38 -3.34
CA LEU A 234 0.43 -24.75 -2.55
C LEU A 234 -0.30 -25.78 -1.66
N SER A 235 -0.53 -27.00 -2.13
CA SER A 235 -1.17 -28.06 -1.33
C SER A 235 -0.28 -28.50 -0.17
N GLU A 236 1.03 -28.66 -0.41
CA GLU A 236 2.05 -28.95 0.61
C GLU A 236 2.08 -27.84 1.68
N LEU A 237 2.13 -26.57 1.24
CA LEU A 237 2.13 -25.38 2.10
C LEU A 237 0.89 -25.34 3.00
N LEU A 238 -0.30 -25.53 2.44
CA LEU A 238 -1.56 -25.47 3.20
C LEU A 238 -1.67 -26.59 4.23
N SER A 239 -1.06 -27.76 3.99
CA SER A 239 -0.97 -28.83 4.99
C SER A 239 -0.02 -28.49 6.14
N GLY A 240 1.07 -27.78 5.86
CA GLY A 240 2.05 -27.31 6.84
C GLY A 240 1.70 -25.96 7.50
N LEU A 241 0.57 -25.35 7.13
CA LEU A 241 0.21 -23.98 7.50
C LEU A 241 0.28 -23.71 9.02
N PRO A 242 -0.26 -24.57 9.91
CA PRO A 242 -0.19 -24.32 11.36
C PRO A 242 1.26 -24.23 11.85
N THR A 243 2.14 -25.07 11.34
CA THR A 243 3.56 -25.06 11.69
C THR A 243 4.22 -23.78 11.19
N THR A 244 4.04 -23.41 9.91
CA THR A 244 4.71 -22.24 9.31
C THR A 244 4.41 -20.93 10.03
N VAL A 245 3.18 -20.74 10.54
CA VAL A 245 2.77 -19.46 11.15
C VAL A 245 2.90 -19.41 12.68
N THR A 246 3.38 -20.49 13.33
CA THR A 246 3.36 -20.60 14.80
C THR A 246 4.11 -19.48 15.51
N ASP A 247 5.28 -19.09 14.98
CA ASP A 247 6.19 -18.13 15.63
C ASP A 247 6.07 -16.70 15.06
N LEU A 248 5.09 -16.46 14.17
CA LEU A 248 4.89 -15.17 13.50
C LEU A 248 4.02 -14.22 14.34
N GLU A 249 4.37 -12.93 14.29
CA GLU A 249 3.57 -11.86 14.85
C GLU A 249 2.34 -11.54 13.96
N PRO A 250 1.26 -10.93 14.49
CA PRO A 250 0.02 -10.74 13.74
C PRO A 250 0.19 -10.06 12.37
N HIS A 251 0.99 -8.99 12.28
CA HIS A 251 1.20 -8.31 10.99
C HIS A 251 1.96 -9.18 9.98
N GLN A 252 2.86 -10.05 10.44
CA GLN A 252 3.57 -11.03 9.58
C GLN A 252 2.61 -12.10 9.08
N ILE A 253 1.70 -12.57 9.94
CA ILE A 253 0.62 -13.50 9.57
C ILE A 253 -0.25 -12.87 8.47
N HIS A 254 -0.62 -11.59 8.60
CA HIS A 254 -1.42 -10.90 7.59
C HIS A 254 -0.72 -10.87 6.23
N THR A 255 0.58 -10.49 6.19
CA THR A 255 1.41 -10.51 4.97
C THR A 255 1.56 -11.92 4.38
N PHE A 256 1.71 -12.94 5.22
CA PHE A 256 1.79 -14.32 4.79
C PHE A 256 0.48 -14.79 4.13
N TYR A 257 -0.66 -14.54 4.76
CA TYR A 257 -1.97 -14.89 4.23
C TYR A 257 -2.29 -14.14 2.93
N GLU A 258 -1.89 -12.87 2.81
CA GLU A 258 -1.96 -12.12 1.54
C GLU A 258 -1.16 -12.81 0.43
N SER A 259 0.05 -13.27 0.76
CA SER A 259 0.92 -14.01 -0.18
C SER A 259 0.24 -15.29 -0.66
N VAL A 260 -0.28 -16.11 0.25
CA VAL A 260 -0.97 -17.36 -0.13
C VAL A 260 -2.25 -17.06 -0.92
N GLY A 261 -2.99 -16.00 -0.58
CA GLY A 261 -4.14 -15.56 -1.37
C GLY A 261 -3.80 -15.23 -2.83
N HIS A 262 -2.63 -14.63 -3.10
CA HIS A 262 -2.14 -14.47 -4.47
C HIS A 262 -1.84 -15.79 -5.19
N MET A 263 -1.39 -16.83 -4.47
CA MET A 263 -1.22 -18.17 -5.07
C MET A 263 -2.57 -18.76 -5.46
N ILE A 264 -3.54 -18.75 -4.53
CA ILE A 264 -4.89 -19.28 -4.76
C ILE A 264 -5.56 -18.56 -5.92
N GLN A 265 -5.39 -17.23 -6.03
CA GLN A 265 -5.89 -16.44 -7.18
C GLN A 265 -5.39 -16.98 -8.53
N ALA A 266 -4.20 -17.58 -8.58
CA ALA A 266 -3.59 -18.10 -9.80
C ALA A 266 -4.05 -19.53 -10.17
N GLU A 267 -4.76 -20.23 -9.28
CA GLU A 267 -5.28 -21.58 -9.53
C GLU A 267 -6.38 -21.50 -10.60
N PRO A 268 -6.23 -22.13 -11.79
CA PRO A 268 -7.23 -22.07 -12.84
C PRO A 268 -8.52 -22.83 -12.52
N ASP A 269 -8.46 -23.92 -11.76
CA ASP A 269 -9.63 -24.75 -11.44
C ASP A 269 -10.47 -24.13 -10.31
N PRO A 270 -11.73 -23.74 -10.56
CA PRO A 270 -12.58 -23.15 -9.53
C PRO A 270 -12.80 -24.04 -8.32
N GLN A 271 -12.94 -25.36 -8.50
CA GLN A 271 -13.21 -26.28 -7.40
C GLN A 271 -12.00 -26.38 -6.45
N LYS A 272 -10.80 -26.51 -7.03
CA LYS A 272 -9.55 -26.50 -6.25
C LYS A 272 -9.29 -25.15 -5.60
N ARG A 273 -9.63 -24.05 -6.29
CA ARG A 273 -9.49 -22.71 -5.72
C ARG A 273 -10.33 -22.53 -4.47
N ASP A 274 -11.58 -22.99 -4.50
CA ASP A 274 -12.46 -22.98 -3.33
C ASP A 274 -11.96 -23.91 -2.23
N GLU A 275 -11.47 -25.11 -2.56
CA GLU A 275 -10.84 -26.04 -1.60
C GLU A 275 -9.63 -25.39 -0.90
N TYR A 276 -8.72 -24.78 -1.67
CA TYR A 276 -7.54 -24.12 -1.11
C TYR A 276 -7.90 -22.91 -0.26
N LEU A 277 -8.93 -22.14 -0.64
CA LEU A 277 -9.44 -21.04 0.18
C LEU A 277 -10.00 -21.55 1.50
N GLN A 278 -10.77 -22.65 1.50
CA GLN A 278 -11.27 -23.27 2.73
C GLN A 278 -10.12 -23.71 3.64
N ARG A 279 -9.10 -24.37 3.08
CA ARG A 279 -7.90 -24.80 3.83
C ARG A 279 -7.09 -23.63 4.38
N LEU A 280 -6.94 -22.54 3.62
CA LEU A 280 -6.26 -21.33 4.09
C LEU A 280 -7.00 -20.69 5.26
N MET A 281 -8.33 -20.57 5.15
CA MET A 281 -9.16 -19.87 6.12
C MET A 281 -9.59 -20.75 7.30
N ASP A 282 -9.15 -22.01 7.35
CA ASP A 282 -9.56 -22.99 8.36
C ASP A 282 -9.25 -22.51 9.79
N LEU A 283 -8.02 -22.06 10.06
CA LEU A 283 -7.61 -21.59 11.40
C LEU A 283 -8.40 -20.34 11.84
N PRO A 284 -8.49 -19.24 11.05
CA PRO A 284 -9.34 -18.10 11.38
C PRO A 284 -10.82 -18.47 11.54
N ASN A 285 -11.36 -19.34 10.68
CA ASN A 285 -12.77 -19.72 10.70
C ASN A 285 -13.13 -20.55 11.93
N HIS A 286 -12.28 -21.50 12.32
CA HIS A 286 -12.46 -22.26 13.56
C HIS A 286 -12.49 -21.33 14.77
N LYS A 287 -11.54 -20.39 14.86
CA LYS A 287 -11.49 -19.44 15.98
C LYS A 287 -12.68 -18.48 15.96
N TRP A 288 -13.09 -18.00 14.79
CA TRP A 288 -14.28 -17.17 14.61
C TRP A 288 -15.54 -17.91 15.09
N ALA A 289 -15.75 -19.14 14.63
CA ALA A 289 -16.91 -19.95 14.99
C ALA A 289 -16.96 -20.25 16.50
N GLU A 290 -15.81 -20.49 17.13
CA GLU A 290 -15.70 -20.63 18.58
C GLU A 290 -16.16 -19.36 19.31
N ILE A 291 -15.65 -18.19 18.91
CA ILE A 291 -16.00 -16.89 19.51
C ILE A 291 -17.49 -16.59 19.34
N ILE A 292 -18.03 -16.75 18.14
CA ILE A 292 -19.46 -16.52 17.87
C ILE A 292 -20.33 -17.53 18.64
N GLY A 293 -19.90 -18.79 18.76
CA GLY A 293 -20.58 -19.81 19.54
C GLY A 293 -20.67 -19.46 21.03
N GLN A 294 -19.59 -18.92 21.61
CA GLN A 294 -19.58 -18.44 23.00
C GLN A 294 -20.40 -17.16 23.18
N ALA A 295 -20.32 -16.22 22.22
CA ALA A 295 -21.09 -14.98 22.23
C ALA A 295 -22.61 -15.21 22.21
N ARG A 296 -23.08 -16.28 21.56
CA ARG A 296 -24.50 -16.69 21.58
C ARG A 296 -24.98 -17.11 22.97
N GLN A 297 -24.09 -17.59 23.83
CA GLN A 297 -24.42 -17.97 25.21
C GLN A 297 -24.34 -16.76 26.15
N SER A 298 -23.32 -15.91 25.98
CA SER A 298 -23.17 -14.68 26.74
C SER A 298 -22.50 -13.60 25.89
N VAL A 299 -23.22 -12.51 25.66
CA VAL A 299 -22.72 -11.33 24.92
C VAL A 299 -21.59 -10.64 25.69
N ASP A 300 -21.50 -10.83 27.02
CA ASP A 300 -20.41 -10.27 27.83
C ASP A 300 -19.05 -10.85 27.45
N PHE A 301 -18.99 -12.04 26.85
CA PHE A 301 -17.76 -12.62 26.35
C PHE A 301 -17.07 -11.72 25.31
N LEU A 302 -17.85 -11.03 24.47
CA LEU A 302 -17.32 -10.11 23.46
C LEU A 302 -16.80 -8.78 24.05
N LYS A 303 -17.04 -8.52 25.34
CA LYS A 303 -16.51 -7.32 26.02
C LYS A 303 -15.08 -7.51 26.52
N ASP A 304 -14.58 -8.74 26.53
CA ASP A 304 -13.21 -9.03 26.95
C ASP A 304 -12.17 -8.48 25.95
N GLN A 305 -11.13 -7.81 26.47
CA GLN A 305 -10.15 -7.13 25.61
C GLN A 305 -9.29 -8.08 24.78
N GLU A 306 -9.02 -9.29 25.27
CA GLU A 306 -8.28 -10.30 24.50
C GLU A 306 -9.14 -10.80 23.35
N VAL A 307 -10.42 -11.09 23.63
CA VAL A 307 -11.39 -11.50 22.60
C VAL A 307 -11.54 -10.42 21.53
N ILE A 308 -11.65 -9.14 21.90
CA ILE A 308 -11.74 -8.04 20.91
C ILE A 308 -10.47 -7.97 20.04
N ARG A 309 -9.27 -8.19 20.61
CA ARG A 309 -8.02 -8.25 19.83
C ARG A 309 -7.99 -9.46 18.90
N THR A 310 -8.46 -10.62 19.34
CA THR A 310 -8.56 -11.81 18.49
C THR A 310 -9.52 -11.58 17.32
N VAL A 311 -10.70 -10.99 17.58
CA VAL A 311 -11.66 -10.60 16.54
C VAL A 311 -11.02 -9.64 15.55
N LEU A 312 -10.31 -8.61 16.03
CA LEU A 312 -9.60 -7.66 15.16
C LEU A 312 -8.58 -8.37 14.26
N ASN A 313 -7.74 -9.25 14.81
CA ASN A 313 -6.74 -9.99 14.04
C ASN A 313 -7.39 -10.89 12.98
N ILE A 314 -8.48 -11.60 13.31
CA ILE A 314 -9.22 -12.42 12.34
C ILE A 314 -9.71 -11.57 11.17
N LEU A 315 -10.28 -10.39 11.45
CA LEU A 315 -10.76 -9.49 10.40
C LEU A 315 -9.61 -8.95 9.54
N GLN A 316 -8.48 -8.59 10.14
CA GLN A 316 -7.28 -8.15 9.41
C GLN A 316 -6.72 -9.25 8.50
N THR A 317 -6.65 -10.50 8.97
CA THR A 317 -6.31 -11.65 8.13
C THR A 317 -7.27 -11.77 6.94
N ASN A 318 -8.58 -11.66 7.18
CA ASN A 318 -9.57 -11.68 6.10
C ASN A 318 -9.37 -10.51 5.12
N THR A 319 -9.05 -9.31 5.59
CA THR A 319 -8.79 -8.13 4.74
C THR A 319 -7.59 -8.36 3.81
N SER A 320 -6.50 -8.93 4.34
CA SER A 320 -5.32 -9.30 3.56
C SER A 320 -5.64 -10.34 2.48
N VAL A 321 -6.45 -11.35 2.80
CA VAL A 321 -6.85 -12.39 1.83
C VAL A 321 -7.83 -11.84 0.79
N ALA A 322 -8.79 -11.01 1.19
CA ALA A 322 -9.74 -10.36 0.28
C ALA A 322 -9.01 -9.47 -0.75
N SER A 323 -8.00 -8.72 -0.29
CA SER A 323 -7.21 -7.82 -1.13
C SER A 323 -6.41 -8.54 -2.21
N SER A 324 -5.97 -9.77 -1.93
CA SER A 324 -5.15 -10.57 -2.86
C SER A 324 -5.98 -11.47 -3.80
N LEU A 325 -7.15 -11.95 -3.38
CA LEU A 325 -8.02 -12.84 -4.15
C LEU A 325 -9.02 -12.11 -5.05
N GLY A 326 -9.61 -11.01 -4.58
CA GLY A 326 -10.72 -10.34 -5.27
C GLY A 326 -12.01 -11.17 -5.26
N THR A 327 -12.64 -11.37 -6.42
CA THR A 327 -13.93 -12.10 -6.55
C THR A 327 -13.96 -13.46 -5.90
N TYR A 328 -12.85 -14.18 -5.97
CA TYR A 328 -12.76 -15.55 -5.46
C TYR A 328 -12.84 -15.63 -3.94
N PHE A 329 -12.82 -14.50 -3.24
CA PHE A 329 -13.08 -14.41 -1.80
C PHE A 329 -14.59 -14.46 -1.46
N LEU A 330 -15.48 -14.45 -2.45
CA LEU A 330 -16.94 -14.38 -2.26
C LEU A 330 -17.48 -15.47 -1.32
N SER A 331 -17.00 -16.71 -1.44
CA SER A 331 -17.45 -17.83 -0.59
C SER A 331 -17.10 -17.60 0.88
N GLN A 332 -15.90 -17.11 1.17
CA GLN A 332 -15.42 -16.80 2.52
C GLN A 332 -16.14 -15.58 3.12
N ILE A 333 -16.25 -14.45 2.40
CA ILE A 333 -16.92 -13.28 2.97
C ILE A 333 -18.40 -13.58 3.23
N SER A 334 -19.07 -14.31 2.34
CA SER A 334 -20.48 -14.69 2.52
C SER A 334 -20.70 -15.55 3.78
N LEU A 335 -19.73 -16.41 4.13
CA LEU A 335 -19.78 -17.24 5.33
C LEU A 335 -19.81 -16.41 6.62
N ILE A 336 -18.98 -15.36 6.71
CA ILE A 336 -18.81 -14.58 7.94
C ILE A 336 -19.65 -13.29 7.96
N PHE A 337 -20.23 -12.88 6.83
CA PHE A 337 -20.78 -11.53 6.64
C PHE A 337 -21.84 -11.13 7.67
N LEU A 338 -22.85 -11.96 7.91
CA LEU A 338 -23.95 -11.62 8.82
C LEU A 338 -23.48 -11.58 10.28
N ASP A 339 -22.65 -12.54 10.69
CA ASP A 339 -22.06 -12.55 12.03
C ASP A 339 -21.15 -11.33 12.25
N MET A 340 -20.38 -10.95 11.23
CA MET A 340 -19.55 -9.75 11.25
C MET A 340 -20.38 -8.47 11.42
N LEU A 341 -21.52 -8.34 10.73
CA LEU A 341 -22.41 -7.20 10.91
C LEU A 341 -23.06 -7.17 12.30
N ASN A 342 -23.37 -8.33 12.88
CA ASN A 342 -23.89 -8.42 14.25
C ASN A 342 -22.83 -7.96 15.28
N VAL A 343 -21.57 -8.39 15.12
CA VAL A 343 -20.46 -7.92 15.96
C VAL A 343 -20.24 -6.42 15.80
N TYR A 344 -20.27 -5.90 14.56
CA TYR A 344 -20.17 -4.46 14.28
C TYR A 344 -21.24 -3.67 15.03
N ARG A 345 -22.50 -4.11 14.95
CA ARG A 345 -23.64 -3.46 15.60
C ARG A 345 -23.48 -3.48 17.13
N MET A 346 -23.18 -4.63 17.71
CA MET A 346 -23.00 -4.78 19.16
C MET A 346 -21.88 -3.87 19.67
N TYR A 347 -20.73 -3.85 19.01
CA TYR A 347 -19.62 -2.95 19.38
C TYR A 347 -19.97 -1.49 19.18
N SER A 348 -20.79 -1.15 18.19
CA SER A 348 -21.30 0.22 18.05
C SER A 348 -22.17 0.64 19.24
N GLU A 349 -23.14 -0.18 19.62
CA GLU A 349 -24.02 0.07 20.77
C GLU A 349 -23.21 0.19 22.07
N LEU A 350 -22.16 -0.62 22.22
CA LEU A 350 -21.24 -0.57 23.36
C LEU A 350 -20.38 0.68 23.39
N ILE A 351 -19.89 1.15 22.24
CA ILE A 351 -19.17 2.43 22.12
C ILE A 351 -20.07 3.58 22.54
N SER A 352 -21.29 3.64 21.99
CA SER A 352 -22.26 4.69 22.30
C SER A 352 -22.64 4.70 23.77
N SER A 353 -22.85 3.53 24.37
CA SER A 353 -23.12 3.42 25.82
C SER A 353 -21.93 3.87 26.66
N SER A 354 -20.71 3.43 26.30
CA SER A 354 -19.48 3.83 27.00
C SER A 354 -19.22 5.33 26.93
N ILE A 355 -19.54 5.98 25.80
CA ILE A 355 -19.40 7.43 25.63
C ILE A 355 -20.45 8.19 26.44
N ALA A 356 -21.69 7.69 26.47
CA ALA A 356 -22.76 8.31 27.26
C ALA A 356 -22.47 8.26 28.77
N GLU A 357 -21.87 7.18 29.27
CA GLU A 357 -21.57 6.99 30.68
C GLU A 357 -20.22 7.61 31.12
N GLY A 358 -19.20 7.58 30.26
CA GLY A 358 -17.81 7.86 30.65
C GLY A 358 -17.35 9.33 30.59
N GLY A 359 -18.26 10.28 30.35
CA GLY A 359 -17.94 11.71 30.29
C GLY A 359 -17.07 12.13 29.08
N PRO A 360 -16.48 13.35 29.08
CA PRO A 360 -15.88 13.97 27.90
C PRO A 360 -14.62 13.29 27.33
N TYR A 361 -14.03 12.34 28.06
CA TYR A 361 -12.82 11.61 27.63
C TYR A 361 -13.08 10.13 27.30
N ALA A 362 -14.32 9.66 27.41
CA ALA A 362 -14.69 8.28 27.16
C ALA A 362 -14.29 7.80 25.75
N SER A 363 -14.48 8.65 24.74
CA SER A 363 -14.14 8.37 23.34
C SER A 363 -12.64 8.13 23.12
N LYS A 364 -11.79 8.58 24.06
CA LYS A 364 -10.32 8.48 23.98
C LYS A 364 -9.74 7.31 24.76
N THR A 365 -10.56 6.57 25.50
CA THR A 365 -10.13 5.40 26.27
C THR A 365 -9.58 4.29 25.37
N SER A 366 -8.64 3.49 25.87
CA SER A 366 -8.06 2.37 25.11
C SER A 366 -9.11 1.33 24.72
N TYR A 367 -10.10 1.12 25.58
CA TYR A 367 -11.21 0.20 25.33
C TYR A 367 -12.09 0.65 24.16
N VAL A 368 -12.57 1.90 24.16
CA VAL A 368 -13.38 2.44 23.06
C VAL A 368 -12.58 2.47 21.75
N LYS A 369 -11.30 2.84 21.81
CA LYS A 369 -10.41 2.79 20.63
C LYS A 369 -10.31 1.38 20.04
N LEU A 370 -10.18 0.35 20.89
CA LEU A 370 -10.09 -1.04 20.44
C LEU A 370 -11.40 -1.52 19.77
N LEU A 371 -12.56 -1.19 20.33
CA LEU A 371 -13.87 -1.46 19.72
C LEU A 371 -14.00 -0.76 18.35
N ARG A 372 -13.57 0.50 18.26
CA ARG A 372 -13.55 1.26 17.00
C ARG A 372 -12.62 0.64 15.96
N SER A 373 -11.48 0.07 16.37
CA SER A 373 -10.60 -0.66 15.45
C SER A 373 -11.30 -1.85 14.80
N VAL A 374 -12.12 -2.60 15.54
CA VAL A 374 -12.91 -3.70 14.96
C VAL A 374 -13.98 -3.19 13.98
N LYS A 375 -14.73 -2.13 14.35
CA LYS A 375 -15.68 -1.50 13.42
C LYS A 375 -15.00 -1.03 12.14
N ARG A 376 -13.85 -0.37 12.28
CA ARG A 376 -13.04 0.12 11.17
C ARG A 376 -12.58 -1.01 10.26
N GLU A 377 -12.05 -2.09 10.85
CA GLU A 377 -11.55 -3.22 10.08
C GLU A 377 -12.69 -3.98 9.36
N THR A 378 -13.86 -4.11 9.99
CA THR A 378 -15.06 -4.66 9.34
C THR A 378 -15.39 -3.89 8.05
N LEU A 379 -15.36 -2.55 8.10
CA LEU A 379 -15.64 -1.73 6.92
C LEU A 379 -14.54 -1.86 5.86
N LYS A 380 -13.27 -1.90 6.28
CA LYS A 380 -12.13 -2.10 5.37
C LYS A 380 -12.17 -3.45 4.67
N LEU A 381 -12.55 -4.52 5.37
CA LEU A 381 -12.70 -5.85 4.78
C LEU A 381 -13.76 -5.83 3.66
N ILE A 382 -14.93 -5.27 3.94
CA ILE A 382 -16.01 -5.15 2.95
C ILE A 382 -15.55 -4.27 1.78
N GLU A 383 -14.90 -3.14 2.06
CA GLU A 383 -14.37 -2.23 1.04
C GLU A 383 -13.34 -2.92 0.14
N ALA A 384 -12.37 -3.63 0.73
CA ALA A 384 -11.32 -4.35 0.02
C ALA A 384 -11.91 -5.43 -0.89
N PHE A 385 -12.90 -6.19 -0.41
CA PHE A 385 -13.59 -7.18 -1.22
C PHE A 385 -14.35 -6.54 -2.39
N LEU A 386 -15.17 -5.52 -2.14
CA LEU A 386 -16.01 -4.91 -3.18
C LEU A 386 -15.18 -4.15 -4.22
N ASP A 387 -14.06 -3.53 -3.82
CA ASP A 387 -13.12 -2.89 -4.75
C ASP A 387 -12.52 -3.92 -5.71
N LYS A 388 -12.08 -5.08 -5.19
CA LYS A 388 -11.40 -6.13 -5.95
C LYS A 388 -12.34 -7.14 -6.62
N ALA A 389 -13.61 -7.17 -6.27
CA ALA A 389 -14.62 -7.98 -6.94
C ALA A 389 -14.78 -7.56 -8.42
N GLU A 390 -15.25 -8.46 -9.27
CA GLU A 390 -15.61 -8.17 -10.66
C GLU A 390 -16.84 -7.29 -10.65
N ASP A 391 -17.01 -6.52 -11.72
CA ASP A 391 -18.13 -5.60 -11.86
C ASP A 391 -19.42 -6.37 -12.17
N GLN A 392 -19.98 -6.99 -11.12
CA GLN A 392 -21.23 -7.71 -11.14
C GLN A 392 -22.23 -6.98 -10.23
N PRO A 393 -23.22 -6.27 -10.79
CA PRO A 393 -24.18 -5.48 -10.02
C PRO A 393 -24.96 -6.28 -8.96
N GLN A 394 -25.14 -7.59 -9.19
CA GLN A 394 -25.83 -8.49 -8.26
C GLN A 394 -25.04 -8.67 -6.95
N ILE A 395 -23.71 -8.75 -7.03
CA ILE A 395 -22.85 -8.80 -5.84
C ILE A 395 -23.05 -7.54 -5.02
N GLY A 396 -23.03 -6.36 -5.66
CA GLY A 396 -23.30 -5.09 -4.99
C GLY A 396 -24.62 -5.10 -4.22
N LYS A 397 -25.73 -5.47 -4.87
CA LYS A 397 -27.05 -5.51 -4.21
C LYS A 397 -27.15 -6.51 -3.07
N GLN A 398 -26.49 -7.66 -3.17
CA GLN A 398 -26.47 -8.68 -2.12
C GLN A 398 -25.82 -8.17 -0.83
N PHE A 399 -24.73 -7.40 -0.93
CA PHE A 399 -24.00 -6.88 0.23
C PHE A 399 -24.50 -5.52 0.71
N VAL A 400 -24.94 -4.63 -0.19
CA VAL A 400 -25.38 -3.27 0.16
C VAL A 400 -26.64 -3.28 1.04
N LEU A 401 -27.68 -4.04 0.66
CA LEU A 401 -28.97 -4.00 1.37
C LEU A 401 -28.86 -4.40 2.86
N PRO A 402 -28.16 -5.50 3.23
CA PRO A 402 -27.98 -5.86 4.64
C PRO A 402 -27.19 -4.84 5.46
N MET A 403 -26.40 -3.96 4.83
CA MET A 403 -25.57 -2.95 5.50
C MET A 403 -26.29 -1.63 5.74
N MET A 404 -27.39 -1.38 5.03
CA MET A 404 -28.09 -0.10 5.05
C MET A 404 -28.61 0.33 6.42
N ASP A 405 -28.96 -0.58 7.33
CA ASP A 405 -29.32 -0.21 8.71
C ASP A 405 -28.19 -0.43 9.72
N PRO A 406 -27.50 -1.59 9.76
CA PRO A 406 -26.43 -1.84 10.73
C PRO A 406 -25.22 -0.92 10.61
N VAL A 407 -24.97 -0.35 9.42
CA VAL A 407 -23.83 0.55 9.17
C VAL A 407 -24.28 1.98 8.93
N LEU A 408 -25.14 2.23 7.93
CA LEU A 408 -25.58 3.61 7.63
C LEU A 408 -26.55 4.16 8.67
N GLY A 409 -27.55 3.38 9.06
CA GLY A 409 -28.46 3.76 10.14
C GLY A 409 -27.72 4.00 11.46
N ASP A 410 -26.75 3.15 11.77
CA ASP A 410 -25.86 3.31 12.92
C ASP A 410 -25.05 4.61 12.86
N TYR A 411 -24.41 4.91 11.72
CA TYR A 411 -23.65 6.13 11.51
C TYR A 411 -24.49 7.40 11.77
N ALA A 412 -25.72 7.43 11.25
CA ALA A 412 -26.64 8.55 11.41
C ALA A 412 -27.02 8.79 12.89
N ARG A 413 -27.30 7.71 13.64
CA ARG A 413 -27.72 7.76 15.04
C ARG A 413 -26.59 8.08 16.02
N ASN A 414 -25.35 7.76 15.66
CA ASN A 414 -24.20 7.95 16.54
C ASN A 414 -23.83 9.42 16.73
N LEU A 415 -23.25 9.71 17.90
CA LEU A 415 -22.64 11.01 18.21
C LEU A 415 -21.40 11.25 17.31
N PRO A 416 -21.01 12.51 17.07
CA PRO A 416 -19.85 12.85 16.21
C PRO A 416 -18.58 12.04 16.52
N ASP A 417 -18.23 11.90 17.80
CA ASP A 417 -17.04 11.17 18.25
C ASP A 417 -17.11 9.64 18.01
N ALA A 418 -18.32 9.09 17.81
CA ALA A 418 -18.58 7.67 17.59
C ALA A 418 -18.83 7.32 16.10
N ARG A 419 -18.77 8.31 15.20
CA ARG A 419 -18.93 8.12 13.76
C ARG A 419 -17.61 7.71 13.12
N GLU A 420 -17.65 6.62 12.36
CA GLU A 420 -16.47 6.06 11.69
C GLU A 420 -16.35 6.57 10.25
N SER A 421 -15.21 7.20 9.95
CA SER A 421 -14.98 7.87 8.65
C SER A 421 -14.97 6.87 7.49
N GLU A 422 -14.57 5.62 7.73
CA GLU A 422 -14.58 4.50 6.77
C GLU A 422 -15.97 4.17 6.22
N VAL A 423 -17.08 4.53 6.90
CA VAL A 423 -18.42 4.37 6.33
C VAL A 423 -18.54 5.20 5.04
N LEU A 424 -18.00 6.42 5.04
CA LEU A 424 -18.02 7.31 3.88
C LEU A 424 -17.15 6.76 2.74
N SER A 425 -15.97 6.23 3.07
CA SER A 425 -15.06 5.60 2.10
C SER A 425 -15.71 4.40 1.43
N LEU A 426 -16.31 3.52 2.23
CA LEU A 426 -16.97 2.32 1.74
C LEU A 426 -18.08 2.64 0.74
N PHE A 427 -18.97 3.59 1.06
CA PHE A 427 -20.03 3.97 0.12
C PHE A 427 -19.51 4.74 -1.09
N ALA A 428 -18.40 5.48 -0.98
CA ALA A 428 -17.73 6.07 -2.14
C ALA A 428 -17.20 4.97 -3.08
N THR A 429 -16.54 3.95 -2.52
CA THR A 429 -16.02 2.79 -3.26
C THR A 429 -17.15 2.00 -3.93
N ILE A 430 -18.25 1.74 -3.23
CA ILE A 430 -19.45 1.09 -3.78
C ILE A 430 -20.03 1.87 -4.97
N ILE A 431 -20.16 3.19 -4.85
CA ILE A 431 -20.71 4.04 -5.92
C ILE A 431 -19.75 4.11 -7.11
N ASN A 432 -18.44 4.24 -6.89
CA ASN A 432 -17.44 4.20 -7.96
C ASN A 432 -17.45 2.85 -8.70
N LYS A 433 -17.71 1.76 -7.98
CA LYS A 433 -17.78 0.42 -8.53
C LYS A 433 -19.03 0.20 -9.38
N TYR A 434 -20.21 0.37 -8.78
CA TYR A 434 -21.48 -0.03 -9.39
C TYR A 434 -22.21 1.11 -10.11
N LYS A 435 -21.73 2.35 -9.98
CA LYS A 435 -22.16 3.53 -10.73
C LYS A 435 -23.68 3.69 -10.74
N ALA A 436 -24.27 3.78 -11.94
CA ALA A 436 -25.70 4.01 -12.14
C ALA A 436 -26.61 2.97 -11.45
N ALA A 437 -26.10 1.76 -11.15
CA ALA A 437 -26.87 0.76 -10.41
C ALA A 437 -27.19 1.18 -8.97
N MET A 438 -26.48 2.18 -8.42
CA MET A 438 -26.67 2.72 -7.08
C MET A 438 -27.62 3.92 -7.04
N ILE A 439 -28.11 4.44 -8.18
CA ILE A 439 -28.92 5.67 -8.23
C ILE A 439 -30.13 5.61 -7.29
N ASP A 440 -30.81 4.47 -7.22
CA ASP A 440 -32.00 4.29 -6.37
C ASP A 440 -31.66 4.22 -4.87
N ASP A 441 -30.42 3.87 -4.53
CA ASP A 441 -29.93 3.76 -3.16
C ASP A 441 -29.32 5.07 -2.62
N VAL A 442 -28.87 5.96 -3.52
CA VAL A 442 -28.23 7.25 -3.17
C VAL A 442 -29.07 8.11 -2.23
N PRO A 443 -30.39 8.30 -2.41
CA PRO A 443 -31.18 9.12 -1.49
C PRO A 443 -31.07 8.67 -0.03
N ARG A 444 -31.08 7.35 0.22
CA ARG A 444 -30.97 6.78 1.56
C ARG A 444 -29.56 6.93 2.14
N ILE A 445 -28.53 6.75 1.31
CA ILE A 445 -27.14 6.99 1.70
C ILE A 445 -26.97 8.47 2.10
N PHE A 446 -27.46 9.37 1.25
CA PHE A 446 -27.36 10.81 1.43
C PHE A 446 -28.09 11.28 2.69
N GLU A 447 -29.31 10.80 2.94
CA GLU A 447 -30.07 11.12 4.16
C GLU A 447 -29.32 10.71 5.43
N ALA A 448 -28.69 9.54 5.44
CA ALA A 448 -27.99 9.02 6.61
C ALA A 448 -26.69 9.78 6.94
N VAL A 449 -25.93 10.21 5.92
CA VAL A 449 -24.56 10.72 6.13
C VAL A 449 -24.40 12.22 5.86
N PHE A 450 -25.24 12.86 5.05
CA PHE A 450 -24.94 14.20 4.54
C PHE A 450 -24.96 15.26 5.63
N GLN A 451 -26.14 15.51 6.21
CA GLN A 451 -26.35 16.60 7.17
C GLN A 451 -25.49 16.41 8.43
N CYS A 452 -25.50 15.18 8.97
CA CYS A 452 -24.84 14.88 10.23
C CYS A 452 -23.30 14.97 10.12
N THR A 453 -22.73 14.67 8.95
CA THR A 453 -21.29 14.85 8.68
C THR A 453 -20.96 16.31 8.40
N LEU A 454 -21.80 17.01 7.62
CA LEU A 454 -21.57 18.41 7.29
C LEU A 454 -21.49 19.26 8.57
N GLU A 455 -22.46 19.11 9.48
CA GLU A 455 -22.47 19.79 10.79
C GLU A 455 -21.26 19.47 11.65
N MET A 456 -20.61 18.33 11.45
CA MET A 456 -19.41 17.93 12.18
C MET A 456 -18.17 18.60 11.60
N ILE A 457 -18.02 18.60 10.27
CA ILE A 457 -16.79 19.05 9.60
C ILE A 457 -16.69 20.57 9.43
N THR A 458 -17.82 21.29 9.45
CA THR A 458 -17.85 22.76 9.22
C THR A 458 -17.71 23.59 10.50
N LYS A 459 -17.61 22.97 11.69
CA LYS A 459 -17.45 23.70 12.96
C LYS A 459 -16.13 24.46 13.04
N ASN A 460 -15.06 23.87 12.49
CA ASN A 460 -13.73 24.45 12.40
C ASN A 460 -12.97 23.78 11.24
N PHE A 461 -11.73 24.23 11.00
CA PHE A 461 -10.87 23.72 9.92
C PHE A 461 -9.86 22.65 10.39
N GLU A 462 -9.88 22.23 11.66
CA GLU A 462 -8.88 21.33 12.26
C GLU A 462 -9.43 19.94 12.57
N ASP A 463 -10.63 19.83 13.15
CA ASP A 463 -11.17 18.56 13.66
C ASP A 463 -11.68 17.60 12.56
N HIS A 464 -11.57 16.29 12.76
CA HIS A 464 -12.08 15.27 11.83
C HIS A 464 -11.55 15.37 10.37
N PRO A 465 -10.23 15.47 10.15
CA PRO A 465 -9.66 15.58 8.80
C PRO A 465 -9.99 14.36 7.93
N GLU A 466 -10.03 13.15 8.51
CA GLU A 466 -10.41 11.93 7.78
C GLU A 466 -11.85 11.99 7.26
N HIS A 467 -12.78 12.51 8.08
CA HIS A 467 -14.19 12.63 7.68
C HIS A 467 -14.35 13.64 6.56
N ARG A 468 -13.64 14.77 6.60
CA ARG A 468 -13.66 15.77 5.52
C ARG A 468 -13.26 15.13 4.19
N LEU A 469 -12.10 14.49 4.14
CA LEU A 469 -11.57 13.89 2.91
C LEU A 469 -12.52 12.83 2.35
N LYS A 470 -13.01 11.92 3.21
CA LYS A 470 -13.89 10.83 2.78
C LYS A 470 -15.30 11.31 2.44
N PHE A 471 -15.80 12.36 3.10
CA PHE A 471 -17.08 13.00 2.78
C PHE A 471 -17.09 13.59 1.37
N PHE A 472 -16.07 14.38 1.02
CA PHE A 472 -15.98 14.96 -0.32
C PHE A 472 -15.65 13.91 -1.38
N SER A 473 -14.92 12.84 -1.03
CA SER A 473 -14.75 11.68 -1.90
C SER A 473 -16.09 11.01 -2.23
N LEU A 474 -16.97 10.81 -1.22
CA LEU A 474 -18.31 10.28 -1.41
C LEU A 474 -19.19 11.20 -2.26
N LEU A 475 -19.22 12.50 -1.97
CA LEU A 475 -19.96 13.47 -2.78
C LEU A 475 -19.49 13.49 -4.23
N ARG A 476 -18.18 13.38 -4.46
CA ARG A 476 -17.61 13.27 -5.81
C ARG A 476 -18.02 11.98 -6.51
N ALA A 477 -18.01 10.84 -5.83
CA ALA A 477 -18.50 9.58 -6.40
C ALA A 477 -19.98 9.70 -6.82
N ILE A 478 -20.82 10.29 -5.96
CA ILE A 478 -22.24 10.54 -6.27
C ILE A 478 -22.38 11.48 -7.46
N ALA A 479 -21.66 12.61 -7.47
CA ALA A 479 -21.74 13.58 -8.57
C ALA A 479 -21.26 13.00 -9.90
N THR A 480 -20.22 12.16 -9.89
CA THR A 480 -19.64 11.58 -11.12
C THR A 480 -20.53 10.48 -11.70
N HIS A 481 -21.15 9.64 -10.87
CA HIS A 481 -21.79 8.41 -11.33
C HIS A 481 -23.30 8.34 -11.12
N CYS A 482 -23.84 9.16 -10.22
CA CYS A 482 -25.23 9.16 -9.80
C CYS A 482 -25.84 10.57 -9.81
N PHE A 483 -25.39 11.45 -10.72
CA PHE A 483 -25.90 12.82 -10.84
C PHE A 483 -27.44 12.94 -10.91
N PRO A 484 -28.18 12.03 -11.60
CA PRO A 484 -29.64 12.06 -11.59
C PRO A 484 -30.29 11.94 -10.20
N ALA A 485 -29.59 11.37 -9.21
CA ALA A 485 -30.07 11.33 -7.83
C ALA A 485 -29.89 12.69 -7.13
N LEU A 486 -28.85 13.46 -7.47
CA LEU A 486 -28.60 14.80 -6.89
C LEU A 486 -29.62 15.83 -7.36
N ILE A 487 -29.99 15.83 -8.64
CA ILE A 487 -30.97 16.78 -9.19
C ILE A 487 -32.40 16.51 -8.70
N ARG A 488 -32.66 15.31 -8.17
CA ARG A 488 -33.94 14.95 -7.54
C ARG A 488 -34.04 15.42 -6.08
N LEU A 489 -32.94 15.91 -5.49
CA LEU A 489 -32.96 16.50 -4.16
C LEU A 489 -33.80 17.78 -4.13
N SER A 490 -34.30 18.13 -2.96
CA SER A 490 -34.98 19.42 -2.76
C SER A 490 -34.02 20.59 -3.03
N SER A 491 -34.56 21.75 -3.41
CA SER A 491 -33.77 22.97 -3.64
C SER A 491 -32.92 23.37 -2.43
N GLN A 492 -33.42 23.14 -1.22
CA GLN A 492 -32.70 23.38 0.03
C GLN A 492 -31.49 22.45 0.18
N GLN A 493 -31.66 21.15 -0.09
CA GLN A 493 -30.57 20.17 -0.01
C GLN A 493 -29.52 20.41 -1.09
N LEU A 494 -29.94 20.71 -2.33
CA LEU A 494 -29.01 21.02 -3.41
C LEU A 494 -28.19 22.29 -3.11
N LYS A 495 -28.81 23.30 -2.49
CA LYS A 495 -28.09 24.47 -1.98
C LYS A 495 -27.02 24.08 -0.94
N LEU A 496 -27.37 23.24 0.03
CA LEU A 496 -26.39 22.77 1.02
C LEU A 496 -25.23 21.98 0.38
N VAL A 497 -25.49 21.20 -0.67
CA VAL A 497 -24.43 20.55 -1.46
C VAL A 497 -23.50 21.59 -2.05
N MET A 498 -24.04 22.62 -2.72
CA MET A 498 -23.22 23.68 -3.31
C MET A 498 -22.45 24.46 -2.26
N ASP A 499 -23.07 24.82 -1.13
CA ASP A 499 -22.41 25.49 -0.01
C ASP A 499 -21.26 24.64 0.57
N SER A 500 -21.43 23.31 0.65
CA SER A 500 -20.37 22.39 1.10
C SER A 500 -19.20 22.32 0.12
N ILE A 501 -19.45 22.39 -1.20
CA ILE A 501 -18.40 22.43 -2.23
C ILE A 501 -17.62 23.74 -2.13
N ILE A 502 -18.31 24.86 -1.91
CA ILE A 502 -17.69 26.17 -1.70
C ILE A 502 -16.80 26.16 -0.47
N TRP A 503 -17.27 25.55 0.61
CA TRP A 503 -16.48 25.37 1.81
C TRP A 503 -15.22 24.52 1.53
N ALA A 504 -15.34 23.43 0.76
CA ALA A 504 -14.24 22.54 0.43
C ALA A 504 -13.12 23.22 -0.35
N PHE A 505 -13.42 23.91 -1.47
CA PHE A 505 -12.37 24.54 -2.28
C PHE A 505 -11.75 25.78 -1.63
N ARG A 506 -12.37 26.33 -0.58
CA ARG A 506 -11.80 27.41 0.26
C ARG A 506 -10.98 26.89 1.43
N HIS A 507 -10.85 25.58 1.57
CA HIS A 507 -10.12 24.96 2.67
C HIS A 507 -8.62 25.26 2.58
N THR A 508 -7.95 25.33 3.73
CA THR A 508 -6.49 25.59 3.81
C THR A 508 -5.68 24.37 3.38
N GLU A 509 -6.16 23.16 3.69
CA GLU A 509 -5.54 21.92 3.21
C GLU A 509 -5.73 21.71 1.70
N ARG A 510 -4.59 21.58 0.99
CA ARG A 510 -4.54 21.40 -0.47
C ARG A 510 -5.41 20.24 -0.96
N ASN A 511 -5.34 19.08 -0.32
CA ASN A 511 -6.04 17.87 -0.77
C ASN A 511 -7.57 18.06 -0.74
N ILE A 512 -8.09 18.72 0.29
CA ILE A 512 -9.52 19.03 0.41
C ILE A 512 -9.91 20.09 -0.63
N ALA A 513 -9.10 21.14 -0.78
CA ALA A 513 -9.35 22.20 -1.74
C ALA A 513 -9.39 21.67 -3.19
N GLU A 514 -8.42 20.85 -3.55
CA GLU A 514 -8.34 20.19 -4.86
C GLU A 514 -9.52 19.24 -5.10
N THR A 515 -9.92 18.46 -4.08
CA THR A 515 -11.11 17.60 -4.18
C THR A 515 -12.38 18.45 -4.39
N GLY A 516 -12.51 19.58 -3.70
CA GLY A 516 -13.61 20.52 -3.86
C GLY A 516 -13.69 21.16 -5.25
N LEU A 517 -12.54 21.57 -5.81
CA LEU A 517 -12.46 22.12 -7.18
C LEU A 517 -12.81 21.06 -8.23
N ASN A 518 -12.28 19.84 -8.08
CA ASN A 518 -12.62 18.72 -8.96
C ASN A 518 -14.10 18.36 -8.89
N LEU A 519 -14.70 18.40 -7.70
CA LEU A 519 -16.13 18.20 -7.51
C LEU A 519 -16.97 19.29 -8.17
N LEU A 520 -16.58 20.56 -8.01
CA LEU A 520 -17.25 21.68 -8.69
C LEU A 520 -17.20 21.50 -10.21
N LEU A 521 -16.02 21.18 -10.76
CA LEU A 521 -15.85 20.94 -12.19
C LEU A 521 -16.76 19.81 -12.70
N GLU A 522 -16.83 18.71 -11.97
CA GLU A 522 -17.69 17.56 -12.32
C GLU A 522 -19.17 17.94 -12.31
N MET A 523 -19.62 18.65 -11.27
CA MET A 523 -21.00 19.17 -11.19
C MET A 523 -21.33 20.05 -12.39
N LEU A 524 -20.44 20.99 -12.75
CA LEU A 524 -20.63 21.90 -13.88
C LEU A 524 -20.72 21.15 -15.22
N LYS A 525 -19.85 20.15 -15.43
CA LYS A 525 -19.91 19.28 -16.62
C LYS A 525 -21.23 18.55 -16.71
N ASN A 526 -21.72 17.98 -15.62
CA ASN A 526 -22.97 17.24 -15.60
C ASN A 526 -24.19 18.15 -15.81
N PHE A 527 -24.20 19.36 -15.23
CA PHE A 527 -25.22 20.38 -15.54
C PHE A 527 -25.19 20.82 -17.00
N GLN A 528 -24.02 20.87 -17.64
CA GLN A 528 -23.89 21.20 -19.06
C GLN A 528 -24.47 20.09 -19.95
N VAL A 529 -24.20 18.82 -19.62
CA VAL A 529 -24.72 17.67 -20.38
C VAL A 529 -26.25 17.50 -20.18
N GLU A 530 -26.75 17.73 -18.97
CA GLU A 530 -28.17 17.67 -18.65
C GLU A 530 -28.94 18.96 -18.92
N SER A 531 -28.33 19.96 -19.58
CA SER A 531 -29.01 21.21 -19.95
C SER A 531 -30.24 20.99 -20.84
N GLY A 532 -30.38 19.82 -21.47
CA GLY A 532 -31.61 19.41 -22.17
C GLY A 532 -32.74 18.86 -21.27
N ALA A 533 -32.43 18.44 -20.04
CA ALA A 533 -33.37 17.93 -19.04
C ALA A 533 -33.82 19.01 -18.03
N LEU A 534 -32.99 20.03 -17.79
CA LEU A 534 -33.28 21.16 -16.91
C LEU A 534 -33.98 22.28 -17.70
N THR A 535 -35.30 22.23 -17.75
CA THR A 535 -36.16 23.19 -18.46
C THR A 535 -36.48 24.44 -17.67
N GLU A 536 -36.42 24.36 -16.33
CA GLU A 536 -36.66 25.50 -15.44
C GLU A 536 -35.40 26.39 -15.30
N PRO A 537 -35.55 27.72 -15.18
CA PRO A 537 -34.44 28.63 -14.92
C PRO A 537 -33.73 28.33 -13.58
N LEU A 538 -32.39 28.25 -13.60
CA LEU A 538 -31.58 28.04 -12.40
C LEU A 538 -31.41 29.30 -11.52
N TRP A 539 -31.96 30.44 -11.94
CA TRP A 539 -31.91 31.70 -11.23
C TRP A 539 -33.32 32.15 -10.82
N ASP A 540 -33.42 32.82 -9.67
CA ASP A 540 -34.65 33.52 -9.33
C ASP A 540 -34.70 34.84 -10.12
N ALA A 541 -35.63 34.92 -11.07
CA ALA A 541 -35.83 36.08 -11.94
C ALA A 541 -36.12 37.38 -11.16
N ALA A 542 -36.56 37.30 -9.91
CA ALA A 542 -36.77 38.48 -9.05
C ALA A 542 -35.45 39.03 -8.46
N THR A 543 -34.37 38.24 -8.45
CA THR A 543 -33.11 38.59 -7.77
C THR A 543 -32.00 39.05 -8.70
N VAL A 544 -32.16 38.86 -10.02
CA VAL A 544 -31.15 39.20 -11.01
C VAL A 544 -31.53 40.45 -11.82
N PRO A 545 -30.57 41.37 -12.05
CA PRO A 545 -30.82 42.63 -12.74
C PRO A 545 -31.15 42.47 -14.24
N TYR A 546 -30.85 41.30 -14.82
CA TYR A 546 -31.20 40.96 -16.20
C TYR A 546 -31.54 39.45 -16.29
N PRO A 547 -32.45 39.05 -17.20
CA PRO A 547 -32.75 37.65 -17.44
C PRO A 547 -31.59 36.98 -18.19
N TYR A 548 -31.23 35.76 -17.78
CA TYR A 548 -30.23 34.96 -18.47
C TYR A 548 -30.84 34.26 -19.70
N PRO A 549 -30.11 34.16 -20.83
CA PRO A 549 -30.68 33.53 -22.05
C PRO A 549 -30.88 32.02 -21.92
N ASN A 550 -30.07 31.35 -21.10
CA ASN A 550 -30.18 29.93 -20.78
C ASN A 550 -29.41 29.60 -19.49
N ASN A 551 -29.66 28.40 -18.96
CA ASN A 551 -28.99 27.88 -17.76
C ASN A 551 -27.47 27.84 -17.88
N ALA A 552 -26.92 27.55 -19.07
CA ALA A 552 -25.48 27.47 -19.28
C ALA A 552 -24.76 28.83 -19.09
N ILE A 553 -25.34 29.93 -19.59
CA ILE A 553 -24.78 31.28 -19.43
C ILE A 553 -24.84 31.72 -17.97
N PHE A 554 -25.97 31.46 -17.29
CA PHE A 554 -26.10 31.74 -15.85
C PHE A 554 -25.01 31.02 -15.04
N VAL A 555 -24.87 29.70 -15.25
CA VAL A 555 -23.89 28.87 -14.54
C VAL A 555 -22.46 29.36 -14.80
N ARG A 556 -22.13 29.76 -16.03
CA ARG A 556 -20.82 30.32 -16.38
C ARG A 556 -20.53 31.61 -15.61
N GLU A 557 -21.43 32.61 -15.67
CA GLU A 557 -21.21 33.89 -14.98
C GLU A 557 -21.16 33.72 -13.46
N TYR A 558 -22.06 32.89 -12.91
CA TYR A 558 -22.08 32.57 -11.49
C TYR A 558 -20.76 31.92 -11.05
N THR A 559 -20.25 30.96 -11.82
CA THR A 559 -18.98 30.27 -11.53
C THR A 559 -17.80 31.23 -11.58
N ILE A 560 -17.73 32.12 -12.59
CA ILE A 560 -16.67 33.14 -12.68
C ILE A 560 -16.68 34.04 -11.45
N LYS A 561 -17.86 34.53 -11.06
CA LYS A 561 -18.01 35.38 -9.87
C LYS A 561 -17.65 34.61 -8.59
N LEU A 562 -18.07 33.36 -8.48
CA LEU A 562 -17.78 32.50 -7.33
C LEU A 562 -16.27 32.25 -7.18
N LEU A 563 -15.58 31.90 -8.26
CA LEU A 563 -14.14 31.66 -8.23
C LEU A 563 -13.36 32.96 -7.99
N GLY A 564 -13.73 34.06 -8.65
CA GLY A 564 -13.08 35.37 -8.44
C GLY A 564 -13.23 35.90 -7.02
N THR A 565 -14.36 35.66 -6.36
CA THR A 565 -14.54 36.01 -4.93
C THR A 565 -13.82 35.07 -3.97
N SER A 566 -13.56 33.83 -4.39
CA SER A 566 -12.91 32.83 -3.54
C SER A 566 -11.39 32.85 -3.67
N PHE A 567 -10.88 33.29 -4.81
CA PHE A 567 -9.45 33.41 -5.10
C PHE A 567 -9.14 34.85 -5.56
N PRO A 568 -8.95 35.80 -4.64
CA PRO A 568 -8.76 37.23 -4.96
C PRO A 568 -7.55 37.50 -5.86
N ASN A 569 -6.56 36.61 -5.85
CA ASN A 569 -5.35 36.69 -6.66
C ASN A 569 -5.57 36.21 -8.10
N MET A 570 -6.71 35.57 -8.40
CA MET A 570 -7.05 35.10 -9.73
C MET A 570 -7.62 36.29 -10.52
N THR A 571 -6.74 37.06 -11.17
CA THR A 571 -7.17 38.19 -12.01
C THR A 571 -7.70 37.67 -13.36
N ALA A 572 -8.70 38.34 -13.91
CA ALA A 572 -9.34 37.91 -15.16
C ALA A 572 -8.45 38.12 -16.41
N SER A 573 -7.29 38.79 -16.30
CA SER A 573 -6.59 39.35 -17.46
C SER A 573 -5.25 38.71 -17.83
N GLU A 574 -4.51 38.04 -16.95
CA GLU A 574 -3.16 37.55 -17.27
C GLU A 574 -2.96 36.16 -16.62
N ASP A 575 -2.31 35.24 -17.33
CA ASP A 575 -1.88 33.86 -16.95
C ASP A 575 -2.71 32.62 -17.38
N ASN A 576 -3.97 32.72 -17.80
CA ASN A 576 -4.73 31.49 -18.12
C ASN A 576 -4.61 30.99 -19.57
N LYS A 577 -4.26 31.84 -20.54
CA LYS A 577 -4.20 31.43 -21.96
C LYS A 577 -3.12 30.37 -22.21
N ASP A 578 -1.95 30.57 -21.62
CA ASP A 578 -0.81 29.67 -21.81
C ASP A 578 -1.03 28.36 -21.05
N LEU A 579 -1.61 28.41 -19.85
CA LEU A 579 -1.99 27.23 -19.07
C LEU A 579 -3.05 26.36 -19.79
N TYR A 580 -4.10 26.99 -20.35
CA TYR A 580 -5.09 26.27 -21.16
C TYR A 580 -4.50 25.72 -22.47
N ALA A 581 -3.54 26.42 -23.08
CA ALA A 581 -2.85 25.95 -24.27
C ALA A 581 -1.96 24.75 -23.96
N GLU A 582 -1.25 24.77 -22.83
CA GLU A 582 -0.39 23.70 -22.36
C GLU A 582 -1.20 22.45 -21.96
N GLU A 583 -2.31 22.61 -21.23
CA GLU A 583 -3.18 21.50 -20.85
C GLU A 583 -3.86 20.86 -22.08
N ALA A 584 -4.33 21.68 -23.03
CA ALA A 584 -4.88 21.19 -24.30
C ALA A 584 -3.82 20.47 -25.16
N ALA A 585 -2.56 20.94 -25.14
CA ALA A 585 -1.46 20.27 -25.82
C ALA A 585 -1.12 18.91 -25.17
N ALA A 586 -1.04 18.86 -23.83
CA ALA A 586 -0.80 17.63 -23.08
C ALA A 586 -1.90 16.58 -23.30
N GLN A 587 -3.16 17.02 -23.43
CA GLN A 587 -4.30 16.13 -23.66
C GLN A 587 -4.28 15.53 -25.07
N ARG A 588 -3.92 16.33 -26.09
CA ARG A 588 -3.70 15.83 -27.47
C ARG A 588 -2.54 14.83 -27.53
N GLU A 589 -1.46 15.09 -26.81
CA GLU A 589 -0.30 14.19 -26.80
C GLU A 589 -0.63 12.85 -26.14
N ARG A 590 -1.38 12.85 -25.02
CA ARG A 590 -1.86 11.60 -24.41
C ARG A 590 -2.78 10.81 -25.32
N GLU A 591 -3.69 11.48 -26.04
CA GLU A 591 -4.52 10.81 -27.05
C GLU A 591 -3.70 10.26 -28.21
N ARG A 592 -2.70 10.99 -28.69
CA ARG A 592 -1.77 10.54 -29.73
C ARG A 592 -0.99 9.30 -29.28
N GLN A 593 -0.42 9.30 -28.07
CA GLN A 593 0.27 8.14 -27.51
C GLN A 593 -0.65 6.94 -27.33
N ARG A 594 -1.90 7.16 -26.92
CA ARG A 594 -2.91 6.11 -26.84
C ARG A 594 -3.22 5.52 -28.22
N MET A 595 -3.37 6.34 -29.25
CA MET A 595 -3.58 5.88 -30.62
C MET A 595 -2.38 5.10 -31.16
N LEU A 596 -1.14 5.51 -30.84
CA LEU A 596 0.10 4.79 -31.20
C LEU A 596 0.21 3.42 -30.52
N SER A 597 -0.34 3.26 -29.31
CA SER A 597 -0.32 1.99 -28.57
C SER A 597 -1.26 0.91 -29.13
N ILE A 598 -2.16 1.25 -30.07
CA ILE A 598 -3.15 0.34 -30.66
C ILE A 598 -2.72 -0.01 -32.10
N PRO A 599 -2.25 -1.25 -32.36
CA PRO A 599 -1.80 -1.64 -33.69
C PRO A 599 -2.89 -1.48 -34.76
N GLY A 600 -2.61 -0.73 -35.83
CA GLY A 600 -3.48 -0.59 -37.01
C GLY A 600 -4.44 0.60 -37.03
N LEU A 601 -4.40 1.48 -36.01
CA LEU A 601 -5.30 2.65 -35.93
C LEU A 601 -4.76 3.91 -36.63
N ILE A 602 -3.46 3.97 -36.91
CA ILE A 602 -2.77 5.11 -37.55
C ILE A 602 -2.27 4.66 -38.92
N ALA A 603 -2.53 5.46 -39.96
CA ALA A 603 -2.04 5.15 -41.30
C ALA A 603 -0.49 5.24 -41.32
N PRO A 604 0.24 4.35 -42.03
CA PRO A 604 1.71 4.36 -42.06
C PRO A 604 2.33 5.71 -42.45
N ASN A 605 1.60 6.54 -43.20
CA ASN A 605 2.04 7.86 -43.64
C ASN A 605 1.90 8.97 -42.58
N GLU A 606 1.22 8.70 -41.45
CA GLU A 606 1.00 9.65 -40.35
C GLU A 606 1.98 9.44 -39.18
N ILE A 607 2.82 8.41 -39.29
CA ILE A 607 3.98 8.19 -38.43
C ILE A 607 5.05 9.18 -38.91
N GLN A 608 5.17 10.33 -38.25
CA GLN A 608 6.25 11.28 -38.54
C GLN A 608 7.61 10.62 -38.20
N ASP A 609 8.51 10.57 -39.18
CA ASP A 609 9.91 10.17 -39.10
C ASP A 609 10.76 11.16 -38.26
N GLU A 610 10.40 11.39 -37.01
CA GLU A 610 11.28 12.06 -36.04
C GLU A 610 11.64 11.07 -34.94
N MET A 611 12.41 10.03 -35.30
CA MET A 611 13.25 9.23 -34.39
C MET A 611 14.18 8.29 -35.19
N VAL A 612 14.79 8.81 -36.27
CA VAL A 612 16.00 8.22 -36.84
C VAL A 612 17.15 9.12 -36.41
N ASP A 613 17.55 8.93 -35.15
CA ASP A 613 18.90 9.15 -34.59
C ASP A 613 18.75 9.29 -33.06
N LEU A 614 18.70 8.14 -32.38
CA LEU A 614 19.19 7.89 -31.02
C LEU A 614 19.20 6.39 -30.73
#